data_AF-A0A2P8KFP8-F1
#
_entry.id   AF-A0A2P8KFP8-F1
#
_cell.length_a   1.000
_cell.length_b   1.000
_cell.length_c   1.000
_cell.angle_alpha   90.00
_cell.angle_beta   90.00
_cell.angle_gamma   90.00
#
_symmetry.space_group_name_H-M   'P 1'
#
loop_
_entity.id
_entity.type
_entity.pdbx_description
1 polymer ?
#
loop_
_entity_poly.entity_id
_entity_poly.type
_entity_poly.pdbx_seq_one_letter_code
_entity_poly.pdbx_strand_id
1 'polypeptide(L)'
;MCLAASVAGAQQQPADRFPAAAMSFLGTELPQMEAAIAARDRDYFEEAMGRMLDFSGSWGFRSQDNPALGRYPMCTEAVSDFLVVGMCRIMTTADACEPGLPARFNANLQKCRELAAR
;
A
#
# COMPACT_ATOMS: atom_id res chain seq x y z
N MET A 1 1.82 21.47 -38.33
CA MET A 1 2.54 21.45 -37.04
C MET A 1 1.99 20.29 -36.23
N CYS A 2 2.69 19.17 -36.17
CA CYS A 2 2.29 18.04 -35.33
C CYS A 2 2.71 18.33 -33.88
N LEU A 3 1.73 18.40 -32.98
CA LEU A 3 1.99 18.45 -31.55
C LEU A 3 2.55 17.08 -31.12
N ALA A 4 3.86 17.02 -30.89
CA ALA A 4 4.45 15.94 -30.14
C ALA A 4 3.96 16.05 -28.70
N ALA A 5 2.93 15.27 -28.35
CA ALA A 5 2.57 15.05 -26.96
C ALA A 5 3.77 14.38 -26.29
N SER A 6 4.49 15.13 -25.47
CA SER A 6 5.49 14.59 -24.56
C SER A 6 4.75 13.68 -23.59
N VAL A 7 4.66 12.39 -23.89
CA VAL A 7 4.36 11.41 -22.85
C VAL A 7 5.56 11.53 -21.91
N ALA A 8 5.36 12.21 -20.79
CA ALA A 8 6.26 12.10 -19.67
C ALA A 8 6.16 10.63 -19.25
N GLY A 9 6.98 9.78 -19.87
CA GLY A 9 7.18 8.43 -19.39
C GLY A 9 7.71 8.60 -17.98
N ALA A 10 6.83 8.45 -16.99
CA ALA A 10 7.23 8.23 -15.62
C ALA A 10 8.28 7.12 -15.71
N GLN A 11 9.55 7.45 -15.46
CA GLN A 11 10.62 6.48 -15.51
C GLN A 11 10.22 5.40 -14.51
N GLN A 12 9.71 4.27 -15.03
CA GLN A 12 9.19 3.20 -14.20
C GLN A 12 10.34 2.78 -13.30
N GLN A 13 10.19 3.02 -11.99
CA GLN A 13 11.21 2.68 -11.03
C GLN A 13 11.52 1.17 -11.17
N PRO A 14 12.79 0.76 -11.04
CA PRO A 14 13.13 -0.65 -11.13
C PRO A 14 12.28 -1.47 -10.14
N ALA A 15 11.53 -2.45 -10.66
CA ALA A 15 10.56 -3.20 -9.89
C ALA A 15 11.19 -3.93 -8.69
N ASP A 16 12.47 -4.29 -8.78
CA ASP A 16 13.27 -4.87 -7.70
C ASP A 16 13.43 -3.95 -6.48
N ARG A 17 13.26 -2.64 -6.64
CA ARG A 17 13.26 -1.68 -5.53
C ARG A 17 11.93 -1.60 -4.79
N PHE A 18 10.87 -2.20 -5.35
CA PHE A 18 9.53 -2.08 -4.80
C PHE A 18 9.39 -2.63 -3.38
N PRO A 19 9.92 -3.81 -3.00
CA PRO A 19 9.80 -4.30 -1.63
C PRO A 19 10.37 -3.32 -0.60
N ALA A 20 11.54 -2.73 -0.87
CA ALA A 20 12.14 -1.73 0.01
C ALA A 20 11.26 -0.46 0.11
N ALA A 21 10.73 0.02 -1.01
CA ALA A 21 9.84 1.17 -1.03
C ALA A 21 8.52 0.92 -0.29
N ALA A 22 7.89 -0.24 -0.50
CA ALA A 22 6.67 -0.66 0.19
C ALA A 22 6.89 -0.74 1.70
N MET A 23 8.02 -1.32 2.14
CA MET A 23 8.36 -1.40 3.55
C MET A 23 8.67 -0.03 4.16
N SER A 24 9.28 0.90 3.40
CA SER A 24 9.48 2.27 3.85
C SER A 24 8.16 3.02 4.02
N PHE A 25 7.22 2.85 3.08
CA PHE A 25 5.89 3.43 3.17
C PHE A 25 5.14 2.89 4.39
N LEU A 26 5.05 1.57 4.52
CA LEU A 26 4.38 0.89 5.64
C LEU A 26 5.05 1.19 6.99
N GLY A 27 6.37 1.36 7.01
CA GLY A 27 7.11 1.76 8.22
C GLY A 27 6.71 3.14 8.75
N THR A 28 6.27 4.04 7.87
CA THR A 28 5.74 5.36 8.21
C THR A 28 4.27 5.28 8.61
N GLU A 29 3.45 4.55 7.85
CA GLU A 29 2.00 4.52 8.06
C GLU A 29 1.57 3.68 9.26
N LEU A 30 2.19 2.52 9.52
CA LEU A 30 1.71 1.60 10.57
C LEU A 30 1.73 2.21 11.99
N PRO A 31 2.79 2.89 12.45
CA PRO A 31 2.76 3.54 13.77
C PRO A 31 1.69 4.62 13.88
N GLN A 32 1.48 5.40 12.80
CA GLN A 32 0.46 6.44 12.76
C GLN A 32 -0.95 5.85 12.79
N MET A 33 -1.16 4.76 12.04
CA MET A 33 -2.40 4.01 12.05
C MET A 33 -2.74 3.47 13.45
N GLU A 34 -1.78 2.87 14.16
CA GLU A 34 -2.02 2.39 15.52
C GLU A 34 -2.41 3.53 16.48
N ALA A 35 -1.76 4.70 16.35
CA ALA A 35 -2.13 5.89 17.13
C ALA A 35 -3.53 6.39 16.79
N ALA A 36 -3.89 6.42 15.50
CA ALA A 36 -5.22 6.81 15.03
C ALA A 36 -6.32 5.84 15.51
N ILE A 37 -6.05 4.53 15.53
CA ILE A 37 -6.95 3.52 16.11
C ILE A 37 -7.18 3.79 17.59
N ALA A 38 -6.12 4.04 18.35
CA ALA A 38 -6.23 4.35 19.78
C ALA A 38 -7.03 5.63 20.05
N ALA A 39 -6.85 6.66 19.20
CA ALA A 39 -7.57 7.93 19.28
C ALA A 39 -8.97 7.92 18.65
N ARG A 40 -9.33 6.86 17.92
CA ARG A 40 -10.51 6.80 17.03
C ARG A 40 -10.54 7.94 16.00
N ASP A 41 -9.36 8.34 15.54
CA ASP A 41 -9.18 9.39 14.55
C ASP A 41 -9.57 8.85 13.17
N ARG A 42 -10.68 9.34 12.64
CA ARG A 42 -11.18 8.96 11.31
C ARG A 42 -10.53 9.76 10.19
N ASP A 43 -10.06 10.97 10.49
CA ASP A 43 -9.48 11.89 9.52
C ASP A 43 -8.15 11.33 9.01
N TYR A 44 -7.39 10.66 9.90
CA TYR A 44 -6.21 9.88 9.52
C TYR A 44 -6.49 8.90 8.36
N PHE A 45 -7.62 8.18 8.38
CA PHE A 45 -7.91 7.15 7.38
C PHE A 45 -8.24 7.76 6.02
N GLU A 46 -8.90 8.91 5.99
CA GLU A 46 -9.16 9.65 4.76
C GLU A 46 -7.85 10.14 4.13
N GLU A 47 -6.95 10.72 4.93
CA GLU A 47 -5.65 11.18 4.43
C GLU A 47 -4.73 10.02 4.02
N ALA A 48 -4.71 8.94 4.80
CA ALA A 48 -3.91 7.74 4.52
C ALA A 48 -4.35 7.05 3.22
N MET A 49 -5.64 7.10 2.87
CA MET A 49 -6.12 6.66 1.57
C MET A 49 -5.47 7.45 0.44
N GLY A 50 -5.39 8.78 0.54
CA GLY A 50 -4.70 9.62 -0.44
C GLY A 50 -3.24 9.21 -0.61
N ARG A 51 -2.50 9.08 0.49
CA ARG A 51 -1.07 8.67 0.47
C ARG A 51 -0.87 7.28 -0.13
N MET A 52 -1.75 6.32 0.19
CA MET A 52 -1.74 4.98 -0.40
C MET A 52 -1.99 5.03 -1.91
N LEU A 53 -2.97 5.81 -2.37
CA LEU A 53 -3.29 5.96 -3.78
C LEU A 53 -2.14 6.62 -4.55
N ASP A 54 -1.50 7.63 -3.98
CA ASP A 54 -0.34 8.31 -4.56
C ASP A 54 0.87 7.37 -4.67
N PHE A 55 1.17 6.63 -3.60
CA PHE A 55 2.20 5.60 -3.62
C PHE A 55 1.91 4.57 -4.71
N SER A 56 0.68 4.05 -4.75
CA SER A 56 0.27 3.02 -5.72
C SER A 56 0.31 3.50 -7.16
N GLY A 57 -0.05 4.77 -7.40
CA GLY A 57 0.03 5.43 -8.69
C GLY A 57 1.47 5.63 -9.15
N SER A 58 2.36 6.10 -8.26
CA SER A 58 3.77 6.32 -8.58
C SER A 58 4.53 5.05 -9.00
N TRP A 59 4.08 3.89 -8.50
CA TRP A 59 4.65 2.58 -8.84
C TRP A 59 3.92 1.85 -9.97
N GLY A 60 2.74 2.32 -10.38
CA GLY A 60 1.98 1.79 -11.51
C GLY A 60 1.31 0.43 -11.27
N PHE A 61 1.12 -0.02 -10.02
CA PHE A 61 0.38 -1.29 -9.78
C PHE A 61 -1.14 -1.11 -9.64
N ARG A 62 -1.65 0.11 -9.44
CA ARG A 62 -3.11 0.38 -9.40
C ARG A 62 -3.79 0.11 -10.76
N SER A 63 -3.13 0.48 -11.84
CA SER A 63 -3.62 0.41 -13.23
C SER A 63 -3.12 -0.82 -13.99
N GLN A 64 -2.36 -1.70 -13.34
CA GLN A 64 -1.57 -2.76 -13.99
C GLN A 64 -0.55 -2.22 -15.02
N ASP A 65 -0.26 -0.91 -14.99
CA ASP A 65 0.71 -0.26 -15.88
C ASP A 65 2.15 -0.75 -15.64
N ASN A 66 2.40 -1.39 -14.49
CA ASN A 66 3.66 -2.03 -14.14
C ASN A 66 3.47 -3.53 -13.86
N PRO A 67 3.36 -4.38 -14.90
CA PRO A 67 3.15 -5.82 -14.73
C PRO A 67 4.32 -6.50 -14.01
N ALA A 68 5.51 -5.88 -14.01
CA ALA A 68 6.68 -6.37 -13.30
C ALA A 68 6.50 -6.40 -11.77
N LEU A 69 5.53 -5.65 -11.21
CA LEU A 69 5.19 -5.71 -9.78
C LEU A 69 4.36 -6.94 -9.41
N GLY A 70 3.77 -7.65 -10.39
CA GLY A 70 3.03 -8.90 -10.16
C GLY A 70 3.87 -10.01 -9.50
N ARG A 71 5.21 -9.90 -9.50
CA ARG A 71 6.11 -10.82 -8.78
C ARG A 71 6.21 -10.55 -7.27
N TYR A 72 5.65 -9.43 -6.80
CA TYR A 72 5.68 -9.01 -5.39
C TYR A 72 4.27 -8.85 -4.79
N PRO A 73 3.37 -9.86 -4.94
CA PRO A 73 1.98 -9.74 -4.50
C PRO A 73 1.89 -9.46 -3.00
N MET A 74 2.78 -10.05 -2.19
CA MET A 74 2.83 -9.81 -0.75
C MET A 74 3.07 -8.34 -0.39
N CYS A 75 3.82 -7.59 -1.20
CA CYS A 75 4.09 -6.17 -0.97
C CYS A 75 2.94 -5.29 -1.47
N THR A 76 2.39 -5.55 -2.65
CA THR A 76 1.26 -4.80 -3.19
C THR A 76 0.00 -4.99 -2.34
N GLU A 77 -0.23 -6.22 -1.86
CA GLU A 77 -1.33 -6.53 -0.95
C GLU A 77 -1.13 -5.89 0.41
N ALA A 78 0.07 -5.94 1.01
CA ALA A 78 0.31 -5.25 2.29
C ALA A 78 0.06 -3.73 2.21
N VAL A 79 0.48 -3.08 1.12
CA VAL A 79 0.21 -1.65 0.89
C VAL A 79 -1.28 -1.37 0.67
N SER A 80 -2.03 -2.28 0.07
CA SER A 80 -3.47 -2.09 -0.15
C SER A 80 -4.30 -2.39 1.10
N ASP A 81 -3.90 -3.41 1.86
CA ASP A 81 -4.66 -3.96 2.98
C ASP A 81 -4.45 -3.20 4.29
N PHE A 82 -3.33 -2.47 4.49
CA PHE A 82 -3.05 -1.84 5.79
C PHE A 82 -4.18 -0.91 6.24
N LEU A 83 -4.72 -0.12 5.31
CA LEU A 83 -5.77 0.84 5.62
C LEU A 83 -7.08 0.12 5.99
N VAL A 84 -7.43 -0.94 5.25
CA VAL A 84 -8.62 -1.75 5.52
C VAL A 84 -8.51 -2.43 6.89
N VAL A 85 -7.34 -3.01 7.20
CA VAL A 85 -7.06 -3.61 8.51
C VAL A 85 -7.23 -2.59 9.63
N GLY A 86 -6.69 -1.38 9.46
CA GLY A 86 -6.83 -0.33 10.46
C GLY A 86 -8.29 0.13 10.64
N MET A 87 -9.02 0.34 9.54
CA MET A 87 -10.43 0.71 9.58
C MET A 87 -11.27 -0.35 10.27
N CYS A 88 -11.01 -1.63 10.01
CA CYS A 88 -11.73 -2.75 10.62
C CYS A 88 -11.52 -2.89 12.13
N ARG A 89 -10.45 -2.30 12.67
CA ARG A 89 -10.23 -2.23 14.12
C ARG A 89 -11.04 -1.10 14.78
N ILE A 90 -11.48 -0.11 14.02
CA ILE A 90 -12.36 0.98 14.48
C ILE A 90 -13.83 0.66 14.20
N MET A 91 -14.12 0.09 13.03
CA MET A 91 -15.45 -0.23 12.53
C MET A 91 -15.71 -1.73 12.68
N THR A 92 -16.21 -2.15 13.84
CA THR A 92 -16.40 -3.57 14.19
C THR A 92 -17.58 -4.26 13.48
N THR A 93 -18.29 -3.56 12.59
CA THR A 93 -19.55 -4.05 11.97
C THR A 93 -19.59 -3.92 10.45
N ALA A 94 -18.46 -3.64 9.80
CA ALA A 94 -18.42 -3.57 8.33
C ALA A 94 -18.17 -4.95 7.73
N ASP A 95 -18.94 -5.35 6.71
CA ASP A 95 -18.83 -6.66 6.06
C ASP A 95 -17.44 -6.91 5.43
N ALA A 96 -16.71 -5.84 5.11
CA ALA A 96 -15.33 -5.91 4.60
C ALA A 96 -14.30 -6.40 5.64
N CYS A 97 -14.69 -6.51 6.91
CA CYS A 97 -13.81 -6.91 8.01
C CYS A 97 -13.82 -8.42 8.22
N GLU A 98 -13.35 -9.14 7.19
CA GLU A 98 -13.23 -10.59 7.26
C GLU A 98 -12.33 -11.02 8.42
N PRO A 99 -12.70 -12.08 9.19
CA PRO A 99 -11.92 -12.53 10.35
C PRO A 99 -10.45 -12.87 10.04
N GLY A 100 -10.15 -13.29 8.81
CA GLY A 100 -8.79 -13.67 8.38
C GLY A 100 -7.91 -12.49 7.93
N LEU A 101 -8.47 -11.29 7.77
CA LEU A 101 -7.79 -10.14 7.17
C LEU A 101 -6.51 -9.75 7.95
N PRO A 102 -6.52 -9.60 9.29
CA PRO A 102 -5.31 -9.23 10.02
C PRO A 102 -4.19 -10.30 9.92
N ALA A 103 -4.56 -11.57 9.90
CA ALA A 103 -3.60 -12.67 9.80
C ALA A 103 -2.94 -12.69 8.41
N ARG A 104 -3.73 -12.52 7.34
CA ARG A 104 -3.22 -12.41 5.97
C ARG A 104 -2.32 -11.19 5.80
N PHE A 105 -2.75 -10.03 6.29
CA PHE A 105 -1.96 -8.80 6.26
C PHE A 105 -0.59 -8.97 6.95
N ASN A 106 -0.57 -9.54 8.15
CA ASN A 106 0.69 -9.76 8.88
C ASN A 106 1.62 -10.73 8.14
N ALA A 107 1.07 -11.79 7.53
CA ALA A 107 1.85 -12.71 6.71
C ALA A 107 2.44 -12.02 5.46
N ASN A 108 1.65 -11.18 4.79
CA ASN A 108 2.05 -10.37 3.64
C ASN A 108 3.17 -9.39 4.02
N LEU A 109 2.98 -8.64 5.11
CA LEU A 109 3.94 -7.69 5.65
C LEU A 109 5.28 -8.37 5.98
N GLN A 110 5.24 -9.54 6.61
CA GLN A 110 6.45 -10.29 6.95
C GLN A 110 7.21 -10.77 5.70
N LYS A 111 6.52 -11.34 4.72
CA LYS A 111 7.19 -11.76 3.47
C LYS A 111 7.70 -10.57 2.67
N CYS A 112 7.00 -9.43 2.67
CA CYS A 112 7.50 -8.21 2.04
C CYS A 112 8.77 -7.70 2.72
N ARG A 113 8.83 -7.74 4.06
CA ARG A 113 10.03 -7.40 4.85
C ARG A 113 11.22 -8.28 4.49
N GLU A 114 11.00 -9.58 4.34
CA GLU A 114 12.05 -10.53 3.93
C GLU A 114 12.58 -10.26 2.52
N LEU A 115 11.71 -9.78 1.61
CA LEU A 115 12.12 -9.38 0.27
C LEU A 115 12.88 -8.05 0.26
N ALA A 116 12.46 -7.10 1.09
CA ALA A 116 13.10 -5.79 1.24
C ALA A 116 14.50 -5.85 1.87
N ALA A 117 14.80 -6.91 2.61
CA ALA A 117 16.09 -7.12 3.27
C ALA A 117 17.15 -7.81 2.37
N ARG A 118 16.79 -8.17 1.13
CA ARG A 118 17.68 -8.79 0.14
C ARG A 118 18.33 -7.73 -0.74
#